data_AF-A0A814XA33-F1
#
_entry.id   AF-A0A814XA33-F1
#
_cell.length_a   1.000
_cell.length_b   1.000
_cell.length_c   1.000
_cell.angle_alpha   90.00
_cell.angle_beta   90.00
_cell.angle_gamma   90.00
#
_symmetry.space_group_name_H-M   'P 1'
#
loop_
_entity.id
_entity.type
_entity.pdbx_description
1 polymer ?
#
loop_
_entity_poly.entity_id
_entity_poly.type
_entity_poly.pdbx_seq_one_letter_code
_entity_poly.pdbx_strand_id
1 'polypeptide(L)'
;MKHADYVVCEFDQCVCPWNRKFRFKSSTPYPPVKHSNNQQKVTTMEPVARTTVPTVSGGYITKITKDAREDEMDDNLQQVHMHLGALKNMAVDMGTTLDRQNVKIEEITDQAEDKIERLKIGNKRLNKIENNA
;
A
#
# COMPACT_ATOMS: atom_id res chain seq x y z
N MET A 1 -16.43 16.72 55.24
CA MET A 1 -16.35 15.46 56.00
C MET A 1 -17.62 14.67 55.69
N LYS A 2 -17.62 13.48 55.08
CA LYS A 2 -16.57 12.50 54.80
C LYS A 2 -16.83 11.88 53.42
N HIS A 3 -15.78 11.64 52.64
CA HIS A 3 -15.82 10.73 51.51
C HIS A 3 -16.37 9.37 51.98
N ALA A 4 -17.26 8.77 51.20
CA ALA A 4 -17.70 7.40 51.41
C ALA A 4 -16.63 6.46 50.84
N ASP A 5 -15.51 6.34 51.56
CA ASP A 5 -14.42 5.40 51.30
C ASP A 5 -14.77 4.01 51.83
N TYR A 6 -15.90 3.43 51.41
CA TYR A 6 -16.23 2.05 51.79
C TYR A 6 -15.79 1.09 50.70
N VAL A 7 -14.60 0.53 50.89
CA VAL A 7 -14.13 -0.67 50.20
C VAL A 7 -14.94 -1.85 50.75
N VAL A 8 -15.80 -2.46 49.93
CA VAL A 8 -16.47 -3.71 50.28
C VAL A 8 -15.46 -4.84 50.10
N CYS A 9 -14.91 -5.34 51.20
CA CYS A 9 -14.09 -6.55 51.23
C CYS A 9 -14.86 -7.63 51.99
N GLU A 10 -15.51 -8.53 51.26
CA GLU A 10 -15.97 -9.81 51.78
C GLU A 10 -15.39 -10.89 50.87
N PHE A 11 -14.64 -11.84 51.44
CA PHE A 11 -13.85 -12.87 50.76
C PHE A 11 -12.73 -12.33 49.83
N ASP A 12 -11.64 -11.84 50.43
CA ASP A 12 -10.29 -11.65 49.84
C ASP A 12 -10.14 -10.94 48.49
N GLN A 13 -11.18 -10.28 47.97
CA GLN A 13 -11.08 -9.47 46.77
C GLN A 13 -11.75 -8.10 46.94
N CYS A 14 -10.96 -7.12 47.38
CA CYS A 14 -11.40 -5.74 47.48
C CYS A 14 -11.60 -5.14 46.07
N VAL A 15 -12.84 -4.82 45.71
CA VAL A 15 -13.18 -4.20 44.42
C VAL A 15 -13.33 -2.70 44.61
N CYS A 16 -12.38 -1.91 44.10
CA CYS A 16 -12.51 -0.45 44.02
C CYS A 16 -13.40 -0.07 42.83
N PRO A 17 -14.58 0.54 43.04
CA PRO A 17 -15.52 0.86 41.97
C PRO A 17 -14.95 1.80 40.90
N TRP A 18 -14.03 2.69 41.28
CA TRP A 18 -13.45 3.71 40.39
C TRP A 18 -12.24 3.24 39.57
N ASN A 19 -11.68 2.05 39.85
CA ASN A 19 -10.50 1.52 39.16
C ASN A 19 -10.74 0.12 38.59
N ARG A 20 -11.99 -0.18 38.24
CA ARG A 20 -12.30 -1.35 37.42
C ARG A 20 -11.77 -1.05 36.02
N LYS A 21 -10.52 -1.45 35.75
CA LYS A 21 -9.99 -1.59 34.38
C LYS A 21 -10.84 -2.64 33.68
N PHE A 22 -12.00 -2.21 33.18
CA PHE A 22 -12.72 -2.92 32.14
C PHE A 22 -11.75 -3.00 30.97
N ARG A 23 -10.97 -4.08 30.91
CA ARG A 23 -10.53 -4.64 29.65
C ARG A 23 -11.83 -5.08 28.98
N PHE A 24 -12.54 -4.13 28.37
CA PHE A 24 -13.48 -4.46 27.33
C PHE A 24 -12.62 -5.15 26.27
N LYS A 25 -12.53 -6.48 26.36
CA LYS A 25 -12.26 -7.29 25.18
C LYS A 25 -13.42 -6.92 24.30
N SER A 26 -13.18 -5.97 23.41
CA SER A 26 -14.16 -5.61 22.42
C SER A 26 -14.37 -6.88 21.63
N SER A 27 -15.44 -7.59 21.97
CA SER A 27 -16.09 -8.55 21.09
C SER A 27 -16.68 -7.71 19.96
N THR A 28 -15.82 -7.02 19.21
CA THR A 28 -16.19 -6.58 17.87
C THR A 28 -16.44 -7.88 17.13
N PRO A 29 -17.64 -8.11 16.57
CA PRO A 29 -17.89 -9.30 15.74
C PRO A 29 -16.94 -9.37 14.55
N TYR A 30 -16.24 -8.27 14.26
CA TYR A 30 -15.36 -8.11 13.13
C TYR A 30 -13.90 -7.94 13.57
N PRO A 31 -12.95 -8.58 12.86
CA PRO A 31 -11.53 -8.41 13.13
C PRO A 31 -11.07 -6.95 12.89
N PRO A 32 -9.98 -6.52 13.55
CA PRO A 32 -9.38 -5.21 13.31
C PRO A 32 -8.85 -5.12 11.88
N VAL A 33 -9.13 -4.00 11.21
CA VAL A 33 -8.65 -3.71 9.85
C VAL A 33 -7.13 -3.64 9.88
N LYS A 34 -6.46 -4.55 9.16
CA LYS A 34 -5.00 -4.56 9.05
C LYS A 34 -4.58 -3.54 8.01
N HIS A 35 -3.91 -2.47 8.43
CA HIS A 35 -3.26 -1.55 7.51
C HIS A 35 -1.84 -2.06 7.21
N SER A 36 -1.60 -2.45 5.96
CA SER A 36 -0.26 -2.74 5.45
C SER A 36 0.46 -1.42 5.20
N ASN A 37 1.44 -1.08 6.03
CA ASN A 37 2.28 0.10 5.88
C ASN A 37 3.35 -0.12 4.80
N ASN A 38 2.96 -0.46 3.57
CA ASN A 38 3.86 -0.43 2.43
C ASN A 38 3.69 0.91 1.72
N GLN A 39 4.32 1.97 2.27
CA GLN A 39 4.51 3.22 1.55
C GLN A 39 5.41 2.95 0.35
N GLN A 40 4.80 2.75 -0.82
CA GLN A 40 5.52 2.74 -2.08
C GLN A 40 6.04 4.15 -2.32
N LYS A 41 7.33 4.34 -2.09
CA LYS A 41 8.07 5.55 -2.44
C LYS A 41 7.88 5.79 -3.93
N VAL A 42 7.07 6.80 -4.27
CA VAL A 42 6.90 7.28 -5.63
C VAL A 42 8.29 7.68 -6.13
N THR A 43 8.87 6.84 -6.98
CA THR A 43 10.20 7.08 -7.52
C THR A 43 10.05 8.00 -8.73
N THR A 44 10.85 9.05 -8.74
CA THR A 44 10.92 10.12 -9.74
C THR A 44 11.04 9.57 -11.17
N MET A 45 10.41 10.26 -12.12
CA MET A 45 10.05 9.82 -13.47
C MET A 45 11.22 9.66 -14.46
N GLU A 46 12.46 9.56 -13.99
CA GLU A 46 13.60 9.34 -14.88
C GLU A 46 13.91 7.84 -14.95
N PRO A 47 13.97 7.26 -16.17
CA PRO A 47 14.20 5.85 -16.35
C PRO A 47 15.69 5.57 -16.13
N VAL A 48 16.06 5.29 -14.87
CA VAL A 48 17.40 4.82 -14.55
C VAL A 48 17.50 3.36 -14.98
N ALA A 49 18.44 3.06 -15.90
CA ALA A 49 18.70 1.69 -16.31
C ALA A 49 19.25 0.89 -15.11
N ARG A 50 18.39 0.09 -14.47
CA ARG A 50 18.77 -0.80 -13.35
C ARG A 50 19.50 -2.06 -13.82
N THR A 51 19.31 -2.41 -15.09
CA THR A 51 19.94 -3.56 -15.73
C THR A 51 20.99 -3.05 -16.70
N THR A 52 22.25 -3.45 -16.53
CA THR A 52 23.31 -3.24 -17.52
C THR A 52 22.90 -3.91 -18.82
N VAL A 53 22.52 -3.10 -19.83
CA VAL A 53 22.26 -3.62 -21.17
C VAL A 53 23.62 -4.03 -21.76
N PRO A 54 23.76 -5.25 -22.32
CA PRO A 54 25.01 -5.63 -22.96
C PRO A 54 25.39 -4.60 -24.01
N THR A 55 26.59 -4.06 -23.90
CA THR A 55 27.17 -3.15 -24.89
C THR A 55 27.46 -3.94 -26.15
N VAL A 56 26.92 -3.50 -27.28
CA VAL A 56 27.22 -4.10 -28.58
C VAL A 56 28.68 -3.78 -28.91
N SER A 57 29.55 -4.80 -28.90
CA SER A 57 30.94 -4.62 -29.35
C SER A 57 30.97 -4.65 -30.88
N GLY A 58 31.08 -3.48 -31.51
CA GLY A 58 31.19 -3.39 -32.97
C GLY A 58 30.60 -2.15 -33.64
N GLY A 59 29.99 -1.23 -32.88
CA GLY A 59 29.15 -0.18 -33.46
C GLY A 59 27.80 -0.76 -33.90
N TYR A 60 26.77 0.07 -33.89
CA TYR A 60 25.43 -0.29 -34.36
C TYR A 60 25.32 -0.23 -35.89
N ILE A 61 26.30 0.39 -36.57
CA ILE A 61 26.27 0.64 -38.01
C ILE A 61 27.57 0.16 -38.67
N THR A 62 27.42 -0.49 -39.83
CA THR A 62 28.53 -0.76 -40.73
C THR A 62 28.95 0.52 -41.46
N LYS A 63 30.12 1.07 -41.14
CA LYS A 63 30.65 2.29 -41.77
C LYS A 63 31.08 2.03 -43.22
N ILE A 64 30.54 2.78 -44.18
CA ILE A 64 30.85 2.64 -45.62
C ILE A 64 31.73 3.82 -46.06
N THR A 65 31.25 5.05 -45.87
CA THR A 65 31.97 6.28 -46.25
C THR A 65 32.86 6.83 -45.14
N LYS A 66 32.67 6.39 -43.88
CA LYS A 66 33.42 6.86 -42.70
C LYS A 66 33.36 8.39 -42.55
N ASP A 67 32.19 8.94 -42.81
CA ASP A 67 31.92 10.37 -42.66
C ASP A 67 31.30 10.68 -41.29
N ALA A 68 31.29 11.95 -40.91
CA ALA A 68 30.75 12.41 -39.62
C ALA A 68 29.26 12.08 -39.44
N ARG A 69 28.52 11.85 -40.53
CA ARG A 69 27.11 11.48 -40.49
C ARG A 69 26.94 10.03 -40.04
N GLU A 70 27.78 9.12 -40.52
CA GLU A 70 27.80 7.72 -40.04
C GLU A 70 28.21 7.65 -38.56
N ASP A 71 29.14 8.49 -38.11
CA ASP A 71 29.55 8.57 -36.70
C ASP A 71 28.43 9.10 -35.79
N GLU A 72 27.73 10.17 -36.21
CA GLU A 72 26.56 10.69 -35.46
C GLU A 72 25.44 9.65 -35.38
N MET A 73 25.24 8.88 -36.46
CA MET A 73 24.22 7.83 -36.47
C MET A 73 24.57 6.69 -35.51
N ASP A 74 25.86 6.34 -35.38
CA ASP A 74 26.31 5.31 -34.44
C ASP A 74 26.14 5.76 -32.98
N ASP A 75 26.44 7.03 -32.67
CA ASP A 75 26.25 7.62 -31.33
C ASP A 75 24.76 7.74 -30.98
N ASN A 76 23.93 8.22 -31.92
CA ASN A 76 22.49 8.29 -31.74
C ASN A 76 21.88 6.90 -31.47
N LEU A 77 22.33 5.85 -32.17
CA LEU A 77 21.88 4.48 -31.92
C LEU A 77 22.37 3.92 -30.58
N GLN A 78 23.57 4.29 -30.14
CA GLN A 78 24.05 3.97 -28.80
C GLN A 78 23.16 4.60 -27.72
N GLN A 79 22.75 5.86 -27.89
CA GLN A 79 21.81 6.52 -26.99
C GLN A 79 20.43 5.85 -27.01
N VAL A 80 19.93 5.50 -28.20
CA VAL A 80 18.66 4.73 -28.34
C VAL A 80 18.76 3.37 -27.66
N HIS A 81 19.89 2.66 -27.71
CA HIS A 81 20.09 1.40 -26.98
C HIS A 81 20.00 1.59 -25.47
N MET A 82 20.58 2.67 -24.94
CA MET A 82 20.43 3.03 -23.53
C MET A 82 18.96 3.33 -23.18
N HIS A 83 18.27 4.12 -24.00
CA HIS A 83 16.85 4.41 -23.82
C HIS A 83 15.98 3.15 -23.89
N LEU A 84 16.28 2.22 -24.81
CA LEU A 84 15.62 0.92 -24.92
C LEU A 84 15.81 0.10 -23.65
N GLY A 85 17.01 0.09 -23.08
CA GLY A 85 17.29 -0.53 -21.78
C GLY A 85 16.45 0.05 -20.65
N ALA A 86 16.34 1.37 -20.63
CA ALA A 86 15.53 2.09 -19.65
C ALA A 86 14.03 1.78 -19.81
N LEU A 87 13.53 1.78 -21.05
CA LEU A 87 12.15 1.39 -21.41
C LEU A 87 11.87 -0.07 -21.04
N LYS A 88 12.81 -0.99 -21.25
CA LYS A 88 12.69 -2.39 -20.83
C LYS A 88 12.50 -2.50 -19.32
N ASN A 89 13.30 -1.78 -18.55
CA ASN A 89 13.16 -1.78 -17.09
C ASN A 89 11.81 -1.19 -16.67
N MET A 90 11.34 -0.10 -17.30
CA MET A 90 9.98 0.43 -17.07
C MET A 90 8.90 -0.58 -17.45
N ALA A 91 9.04 -1.32 -18.54
CA ALA A 91 8.07 -2.35 -18.93
C ALA A 91 7.99 -3.48 -17.88
N VAL A 92 9.13 -3.92 -17.34
CA VAL A 92 9.19 -4.90 -16.26
C VAL A 92 8.59 -4.35 -14.96
N ASP A 93 8.99 -3.13 -14.56
CA ASP A 93 8.50 -2.50 -13.35
C ASP A 93 6.99 -2.23 -13.43
N MET A 94 6.49 -1.76 -14.58
CA MET A 94 5.06 -1.58 -14.82
C MET A 94 4.31 -2.91 -14.79
N GLY A 95 4.83 -3.96 -15.42
CA GLY A 95 4.21 -5.29 -15.39
C GLY A 95 4.06 -5.81 -13.96
N THR A 96 5.14 -5.80 -13.19
CA THR A 96 5.08 -6.24 -11.79
C THR A 96 4.29 -5.29 -10.89
N THR A 97 4.16 -4.01 -11.26
CA THR A 97 3.32 -3.05 -10.54
C THR A 97 1.85 -3.30 -10.80
N LEU A 98 1.46 -3.62 -12.03
CA LEU A 98 0.09 -4.01 -12.38
C LEU A 98 -0.34 -5.25 -11.60
N ASP A 99 0.49 -6.29 -11.56
CA ASP A 99 0.20 -7.51 -10.80
C ASP A 99 -0.01 -7.21 -9.31
N ARG A 100 0.87 -6.40 -8.70
CA ARG A 100 0.73 -5.99 -7.30
C ARG A 100 -0.50 -5.11 -7.06
N GLN A 101 -0.84 -4.24 -8.00
CA GLN A 101 -2.01 -3.38 -7.90
C GLN A 101 -3.30 -4.19 -8.03
N ASN A 102 -3.34 -5.22 -8.88
CA ASN A 102 -4.49 -6.11 -9.00
C ASN A 102 -4.81 -6.81 -7.66
N VAL A 103 -3.80 -7.39 -6.99
CA VAL A 103 -4.00 -8.00 -5.66
C VAL A 103 -4.44 -6.96 -4.62
N LYS A 104 -3.86 -5.75 -4.65
CA LYS A 104 -4.27 -4.67 -3.73
C LYS A 104 -5.71 -4.21 -3.99
N ILE A 105 -6.18 -4.22 -5.23
CA ILE A 105 -7.56 -3.87 -5.56
C ILE A 105 -8.50 -4.89 -4.93
N GLU A 106 -8.20 -6.19 -5.02
CA GLU A 106 -8.98 -7.24 -4.36
C GLU A 106 -9.02 -7.05 -2.83
N GLU A 107 -7.88 -6.74 -2.20
CA GLU A 107 -7.86 -6.43 -0.76
C GLU A 107 -8.70 -5.19 -0.41
N ILE A 108 -8.69 -4.17 -1.26
CA ILE A 108 -9.48 -2.95 -1.07
C ILE A 108 -10.97 -3.23 -1.25
N THR A 109 -11.35 -4.09 -2.21
CA THR A 109 -12.76 -4.46 -2.41
C THR A 109 -13.30 -5.20 -1.20
N ASP A 110 -12.56 -6.18 -0.67
CA ASP A 110 -12.95 -6.91 0.54
C ASP A 110 -13.12 -5.95 1.73
N GLN A 111 -12.16 -5.04 1.92
CA GLN A 111 -12.24 -4.02 2.97
C GLN A 111 -13.41 -3.04 2.78
N ALA A 112 -13.79 -2.75 1.54
CA ALA A 112 -14.92 -1.89 1.23
C ALA A 112 -16.25 -2.58 1.55
N GLU A 113 -16.39 -3.87 1.22
CA GLU A 113 -17.57 -4.68 1.54
C GLU A 113 -17.81 -4.77 3.05
N ASP A 114 -16.76 -5.07 3.82
CA ASP A 114 -16.78 -5.07 5.29
C ASP A 114 -17.28 -3.72 5.86
N LYS A 115 -16.78 -2.61 5.31
CA LYS A 115 -17.19 -1.26 5.74
C LYS A 115 -18.65 -0.98 5.37
N ILE A 116 -19.11 -1.39 4.20
CA ILE A 116 -20.49 -1.26 3.77
C ILE A 116 -21.42 -2.03 4.73
N GLU A 117 -21.06 -3.26 5.13
CA GLU A 117 -21.85 -4.04 6.10
C GLU A 117 -21.93 -3.32 7.47
N ARG A 118 -20.79 -2.83 7.97
CA ARG A 118 -20.73 -2.08 9.24
C ARG A 118 -21.62 -0.84 9.20
N LEU A 119 -21.62 -0.11 8.08
CA LEU A 119 -22.50 1.06 7.88
C LEU A 119 -23.98 0.66 7.82
N LYS A 120 -24.33 -0.42 7.11
CA LYS A 120 -25.71 -0.95 7.05
C LYS A 120 -26.24 -1.31 8.45
N ILE A 121 -25.43 -1.98 9.26
CA ILE A 121 -25.79 -2.35 10.64
C ILE A 121 -25.95 -1.09 11.50
N GLY A 122 -25.03 -0.12 11.38
CA GLY A 122 -25.12 1.17 12.04
C GLY A 122 -26.42 1.90 11.72
N ASN A 123 -26.73 2.04 10.43
CA ASN A 123 -27.97 2.68 9.96
C ASN A 123 -29.22 1.94 10.44
N LYS A 124 -29.23 0.61 10.43
CA LYS A 124 -30.35 -0.18 10.96
C LYS A 124 -30.58 0.08 12.45
N ARG A 125 -29.53 0.30 13.23
CA ARG A 125 -29.64 0.67 14.65
C ARG A 125 -30.15 2.09 14.82
N LEU A 126 -29.65 3.04 14.03
CA LEU A 126 -30.12 4.43 14.05
C LEU A 126 -31.61 4.53 13.71
N ASN A 127 -32.05 3.90 12.62
CA ASN A 127 -33.47 3.92 12.23
C ASN A 127 -34.41 3.31 13.29
N LYS A 128 -33.93 2.32 14.06
CA LYS A 128 -34.71 1.75 15.17
C LYS A 128 -34.86 2.73 16.33
N ILE A 129 -33.86 3.56 16.56
CA ILE A 129 -33.90 4.59 17.61
C ILE A 129 -34.80 5.75 17.14
N GLU A 130 -34.66 6.16 15.88
CA GLU A 130 -35.48 7.21 15.27
C GLU A 130 -36.97 6.88 15.25
N ASN A 131 -37.35 5.65 14.87
CA ASN A 131 -38.75 5.23 14.80
C ASN A 131 -39.38 4.90 16.17
N ASN A 132 -38.60 4.89 17.25
CA ASN A 132 -39.07 4.66 18.62
C ASN A 132 -38.98 5.94 19.50
N ALA A 133 -38.59 7.08 18.90
CA ALA A 133 -38.62 8.41 19.52
C ALA A 133 -39.93 9.12 19.17
#